data_AF-A0A1J5KCZ9-F1
#
_entry.id   AF-A0A1J5KCZ9-F1
#
_cell.length_a   1.000
_cell.length_b   1.000
_cell.length_c   1.000
_cell.angle_alpha   90.00
_cell.angle_beta   90.00
_cell.angle_gamma   90.00
#
_symmetry.space_group_name_H-M   'P 1'
#
loop_
_entity.id
_entity.type
_entity.pdbx_description
1 polymer ?
#
loop_
_entity_poly.entity_id
_entity_poly.type
_entity_poly.pdbx_seq_one_letter_code
_entity_poly.pdbx_strand_id
1 'polypeptide(L)'
;MRRTKISILMALTLFTQNVLSSPELSKSNFFKKVMPKLTDTVSIKIPDPISDKPINTVVYKALDKEKNILGYIREVKTTTGCDSACLPVVFTLFYSKEVVLKKLKSHPGLTKKFHAPFLDKDYDSLDVILMLNPSIFQTVKHPTEMVDGLTGATKKEFIPHVVKDAAYTSLRVNLYHQQTLKFLKSLK
;
A
#
# COMPACT_ATOMS: atom_id res chain seq x y z
N MET A 1 -17.76 76.49 -5.83
CA MET A 1 -16.57 75.69 -6.18
C MET A 1 -16.65 74.33 -5.49
N ARG A 2 -16.60 73.28 -6.32
CA ARG A 2 -16.44 71.81 -6.12
C ARG A 2 -16.78 71.18 -4.75
N ARG A 3 -17.90 70.43 -4.75
CA ARG A 3 -18.16 69.30 -3.86
C ARG A 3 -17.56 68.03 -4.49
N THR A 4 -16.59 67.41 -3.83
CA THR A 4 -15.94 66.18 -4.30
C THR A 4 -16.80 64.98 -3.86
N LYS A 5 -17.36 64.23 -4.82
CA LYS A 5 -18.04 62.96 -4.55
C LYS A 5 -16.97 61.87 -4.42
N ILE A 6 -16.94 61.22 -3.25
CA ILE A 6 -16.10 60.04 -3.00
C ILE A 6 -16.87 58.83 -3.56
N SER A 7 -16.40 58.28 -4.67
CA SER A 7 -16.89 57.01 -5.20
C SER A 7 -16.28 55.88 -4.38
N ILE A 8 -17.10 55.19 -3.59
CA ILE A 8 -16.71 53.97 -2.88
C ILE A 8 -16.60 52.85 -3.92
N LEU A 9 -15.38 52.42 -4.20
CA LEU A 9 -15.08 51.27 -5.04
C LEU A 9 -15.31 50.00 -4.20
N MET A 10 -16.40 49.29 -4.47
CA MET A 10 -16.75 48.03 -3.80
C MET A 10 -15.96 46.90 -4.47
N ALA A 11 -14.83 46.49 -3.88
CA ALA A 11 -14.06 45.35 -4.33
C ALA A 11 -14.68 44.05 -3.79
N LEU A 12 -15.49 43.38 -4.62
CA LEU A 12 -16.04 42.05 -4.34
C LEU A 12 -14.95 41.01 -4.59
N THR A 13 -14.21 40.63 -3.54
CA THR A 13 -13.26 39.51 -3.60
C THR A 13 -14.01 38.19 -3.43
N LEU A 14 -14.29 37.52 -4.54
CA LEU A 14 -14.66 36.10 -4.53
C LEU A 14 -13.44 35.28 -4.08
N PHE A 15 -13.36 34.97 -2.79
CA PHE A 15 -12.49 33.92 -2.29
C PHE A 15 -13.08 32.56 -2.71
N THR A 16 -12.65 32.05 -3.85
CA THR A 16 -12.82 30.63 -4.16
C THR A 16 -11.88 29.84 -3.25
N GLN A 17 -12.42 29.25 -2.19
CA GLN A 17 -11.69 28.31 -1.36
C GLN A 17 -11.44 27.03 -2.15
N ASN A 18 -10.34 26.98 -2.89
CA ASN A 18 -9.79 25.72 -3.36
C ASN A 18 -9.31 24.96 -2.13
N VAL A 19 -10.11 24.01 -1.65
CA VAL A 19 -9.73 23.07 -0.59
C VAL A 19 -8.65 22.16 -1.16
N LEU A 20 -7.40 22.60 -1.07
CA LEU A 20 -6.23 21.79 -1.38
C LEU A 20 -6.11 20.77 -0.25
N SER A 21 -6.67 19.58 -0.44
CA SER A 21 -6.52 18.48 0.52
C SER A 21 -5.03 18.16 0.67
N SER A 22 -4.47 18.36 1.86
CA SER A 22 -3.06 18.04 2.09
C SER A 22 -2.82 16.52 1.95
N PRO A 23 -1.65 16.08 1.45
CA PRO A 23 -1.32 14.67 1.33
C PRO A 23 -1.46 13.89 2.64
N GLU A 24 -1.17 14.54 3.78
CA GLU A 24 -1.33 13.94 5.11
C GLU A 24 -2.79 13.70 5.49
N LEU A 25 -3.70 14.64 5.16
CA LEU A 25 -5.13 14.48 5.42
C LEU A 25 -5.72 13.33 4.57
N SER A 26 -5.31 13.23 3.30
CA SER A 26 -5.70 12.14 2.40
C SER A 26 -5.25 10.77 2.94
N LYS A 27 -3.99 10.68 3.40
CA LYS A 27 -3.41 9.47 4.01
C LYS A 27 -4.13 9.06 5.30
N SER A 28 -4.39 10.02 6.19
CA SER A 28 -5.14 9.78 7.43
C SER A 28 -6.54 9.24 7.13
N ASN A 29 -7.24 9.83 6.16
CA ASN A 29 -8.56 9.37 5.73
C ASN A 29 -8.51 7.95 5.15
N PHE A 30 -7.48 7.61 4.38
CA PHE A 30 -7.29 6.27 3.85
C PHE A 30 -7.09 5.23 4.97
N PHE A 31 -6.25 5.53 5.97
CA PHE A 31 -6.04 4.63 7.11
C PHE A 31 -7.31 4.45 7.95
N LYS A 32 -8.08 5.52 8.15
CA LYS A 32 -9.36 5.48 8.89
C LYS A 32 -10.41 4.58 8.25
N LYS A 33 -10.31 4.26 6.95
CA LYS A 33 -11.17 3.25 6.30
C LYS A 33 -10.98 1.83 6.88
N VAL A 34 -9.87 1.56 7.56
CA VAL A 34 -9.59 0.27 8.23
C VAL A 34 -9.48 0.43 9.74
N MET A 35 -8.96 1.56 10.21
CA MET A 35 -8.81 1.89 11.63
C MET A 35 -9.58 3.17 11.98
N PRO A 36 -10.93 3.13 12.13
CA PRO A 36 -11.75 4.33 12.28
C PRO A 36 -11.40 5.20 13.49
N LYS A 37 -10.86 4.58 14.55
CA LYS A 37 -10.44 5.26 15.79
C LYS A 37 -9.04 5.86 15.72
N LEU A 38 -8.33 5.72 14.59
CA LEU A 38 -6.99 6.27 14.41
C LEU A 38 -7.01 7.79 14.57
N THR A 39 -6.19 8.30 15.49
CA THR A 39 -5.95 9.74 15.64
C THR A 39 -4.50 10.13 15.41
N ASP A 40 -3.57 9.20 15.67
CA ASP A 40 -2.14 9.49 15.61
C ASP A 40 -1.32 8.27 15.17
N THR A 41 -0.12 8.52 14.64
CA THR A 41 0.80 7.48 14.18
C THR A 41 2.22 7.75 14.62
N VAL A 42 2.90 6.73 15.13
CA VAL A 42 4.34 6.79 15.43
C VAL A 42 5.11 5.96 14.41
N SER A 43 6.12 6.56 13.78
CA SER A 43 6.96 5.87 12.80
C SER A 43 8.00 4.99 13.47
N ILE A 44 8.11 3.74 13.03
CA ILE A 44 9.11 2.76 13.45
C ILE A 44 9.93 2.39 12.22
N LYS A 45 11.26 2.49 12.32
CA LYS A 45 12.15 2.07 11.23
C LYS A 45 12.13 0.55 11.08
N ILE A 46 12.00 0.08 9.84
CA ILE A 46 12.09 -1.33 9.45
C ILE A 46 13.10 -1.45 8.29
N PRO A 47 13.96 -2.49 8.23
CA PRO A 47 14.78 -2.72 7.05
C PRO A 47 13.91 -3.05 5.82
N ASP A 48 14.38 -2.71 4.62
CA ASP A 48 13.74 -3.13 3.36
C ASP A 48 14.72 -3.98 2.54
N PRO A 49 14.83 -5.29 2.83
CA PRO A 49 15.72 -6.18 2.09
C PRO A 49 15.12 -6.68 0.76
N ILE A 50 13.89 -6.26 0.42
CA ILE A 50 13.13 -6.78 -0.72
C ILE A 50 13.28 -5.88 -1.95
N SER A 51 13.41 -4.56 -1.75
CA SER A 51 13.73 -3.61 -2.82
C SER A 51 15.23 -3.54 -3.07
N ASP A 52 15.64 -3.38 -4.33
CA ASP A 52 17.05 -3.11 -4.69
C ASP A 52 17.55 -1.80 -4.06
N LYS A 53 16.67 -0.81 -4.00
CA LYS A 53 16.87 0.44 -3.25
C LYS A 53 15.87 0.50 -2.11
N PRO A 54 16.32 0.43 -0.84
CA PRO A 54 15.44 0.47 0.33
C PRO A 54 14.58 1.73 0.38
N ILE A 55 13.31 1.62 0.01
CA ILE A 55 12.32 2.71 0.05
C ILE A 55 11.17 2.40 1.00
N ASN A 56 11.05 1.14 1.40
CA ASN A 56 9.95 0.60 2.17
C ASN A 56 10.33 0.45 3.66
N THR A 57 10.77 1.55 4.28
CA THR A 57 11.54 1.52 5.55
C THR A 57 10.78 1.98 6.82
N VAL A 58 9.46 2.15 6.75
CA VAL A 58 8.65 2.66 7.88
C VAL A 58 7.41 1.82 8.18
N VAL A 59 7.30 1.24 9.36
CA VAL A 59 6.01 0.77 9.89
C VAL A 59 5.42 1.85 10.79
N TYR A 60 4.15 2.16 10.63
CA TYR A 60 3.44 3.06 11.54
C TYR A 60 2.77 2.26 12.66
N LYS A 61 3.02 2.65 13.91
CA LYS A 61 2.21 2.25 15.07
C LYS A 61 1.00 3.17 15.13
N ALA A 62 -0.20 2.61 14.99
CA ALA A 62 -1.46 3.33 14.98
C ALA A 62 -1.99 3.51 16.41
N LEU A 63 -2.33 4.74 16.78
CA LEU A 63 -2.80 5.12 18.10
C LEU A 63 -4.19 5.77 18.06
N ASP A 64 -5.01 5.50 19.08
CA ASP A 64 -6.24 6.25 19.35
C ASP A 64 -5.97 7.54 20.16
N LYS A 65 -7.05 8.25 20.49
CA LYS A 65 -7.00 9.54 21.17
C LYS A 65 -6.39 9.41 22.57
N GLU A 66 -6.65 8.28 23.21
CA GLU A 66 -6.16 7.88 24.53
C GLU A 66 -4.73 7.29 24.48
N LYS A 67 -4.09 7.29 23.30
CA LYS A 67 -2.75 6.73 23.04
C LYS A 67 -2.65 5.21 23.20
N ASN A 68 -3.76 4.49 23.17
CA ASN A 68 -3.76 3.03 23.08
C ASN A 68 -3.35 2.57 21.67
N ILE A 69 -2.72 1.40 21.61
CA ILE A 69 -2.30 0.79 20.35
C ILE A 69 -3.51 0.16 19.66
N LEU A 70 -3.86 0.68 18.48
CA LEU A 70 -4.87 0.09 17.60
C LEU A 70 -4.29 -1.04 16.75
N GLY A 71 -3.02 -0.92 16.38
CA GLY A 71 -2.31 -1.88 15.55
C GLY A 71 -1.14 -1.25 14.80
N TYR A 72 -0.84 -1.80 13.62
CA TYR A 72 0.29 -1.38 12.81
C TYR A 72 -0.12 -1.23 11.35
N ILE A 73 0.52 -0.30 10.64
CA ILE A 73 0.24 0.00 9.23
C ILE A 73 1.57 0.00 8.47
N ARG A 74 1.65 -0.75 7.38
CA ARG A 74 2.81 -0.74 6.50
C ARG A 74 2.41 -0.42 5.07
N GLU A 75 2.84 0.73 4.58
CA GLU A 75 2.69 1.13 3.18
C GLU A 75 3.88 0.64 2.37
N VAL A 76 3.59 0.00 1.24
CA VAL A 76 4.57 -0.56 0.35
C VAL A 76 4.34 -0.02 -1.06
N LYS A 77 5.44 0.41 -1.69
CA LYS A 77 5.50 0.70 -3.13
C LYS A 77 6.68 -0.06 -3.70
N THR A 78 6.44 -0.97 -4.63
CA THR A 78 7.55 -1.65 -5.32
C THR A 78 8.17 -0.75 -6.37
N THR A 79 9.46 -0.93 -6.66
CA THR A 79 10.02 -0.50 -7.94
C THR A 79 9.47 -1.40 -9.06
N THR A 80 9.51 -0.90 -10.29
CA THR A 80 9.21 -1.70 -11.48
C THR A 80 10.48 -2.43 -11.88
N GLY A 81 10.62 -3.69 -11.47
CA GLY A 81 11.80 -4.52 -11.76
C GLY A 81 11.80 -5.10 -13.17
N CYS A 82 11.25 -4.39 -14.15
CA CYS A 82 11.18 -4.82 -15.54
C CYS A 82 11.39 -3.59 -16.44
N ASP A 83 12.18 -3.72 -17.51
CA ASP A 83 12.40 -2.66 -18.51
C ASP A 83 11.20 -2.47 -19.45
N SER A 84 10.12 -3.23 -19.24
CA SER A 84 8.85 -3.04 -19.92
C SER A 84 7.88 -2.20 -19.06
N ALA A 85 6.69 -1.90 -19.59
CA ALA A 85 5.72 -0.98 -19.00
C ALA A 85 5.07 -1.45 -17.67
N CYS A 86 5.74 -2.26 -16.83
CA CYS A 86 5.20 -2.71 -15.54
C CYS A 86 4.81 -1.51 -14.66
N LEU A 87 3.69 -1.62 -13.94
CA LEU A 87 3.30 -0.63 -12.94
C LEU A 87 3.85 -1.04 -11.56
N PRO A 88 4.25 -0.07 -10.71
CA PRO A 88 4.52 -0.32 -9.30
C PRO A 88 3.35 -1.01 -8.62
N VAL A 89 3.63 -2.03 -7.80
CA VAL A 89 2.63 -2.60 -6.90
C VAL A 89 2.59 -1.74 -5.64
N VAL A 90 1.48 -1.04 -5.45
CA VAL A 90 1.26 -0.09 -4.34
C VAL A 90 0.16 -0.62 -3.44
N PHE A 91 0.47 -0.87 -2.17
CA PHE A 91 -0.49 -1.43 -1.22
C PHE A 91 -0.14 -1.04 0.22
N THR A 92 -1.11 -1.22 1.11
CA THR A 92 -1.00 -0.96 2.53
C THR A 92 -1.51 -2.17 3.29
N LEU A 93 -0.66 -2.68 4.17
CA LEU A 93 -0.98 -3.78 5.08
C LEU A 93 -1.36 -3.21 6.43
N PHE A 94 -2.50 -3.64 6.96
CA PHE A 94 -3.02 -3.25 8.27
C PHE A 94 -3.01 -4.46 9.19
N TYR A 95 -2.38 -4.31 10.35
CA TYR A 95 -2.25 -5.37 11.36
C TYR A 95 -2.96 -4.96 12.65
N SER A 96 -3.51 -5.93 13.38
CA SER A 96 -4.01 -5.73 14.74
C SER A 96 -2.87 -5.54 15.74
N LYS A 97 -3.20 -5.17 16.98
CA LYS A 97 -2.24 -5.13 18.10
C LYS A 97 -1.60 -6.50 18.39
N GLU A 98 -2.31 -7.59 18.09
CA GLU A 98 -1.79 -8.97 18.18
C GLU A 98 -0.85 -9.35 17.04
N VAL A 99 -0.65 -8.45 16.05
CA VAL A 99 0.17 -8.70 14.84
C VAL A 99 -0.50 -9.74 13.92
N VAL A 100 -1.83 -9.63 13.77
CA VAL A 100 -2.62 -10.39 12.79
C VAL A 100 -3.00 -9.46 11.65
N LEU A 101 -2.83 -9.89 10.39
CA LEU A 101 -3.25 -9.10 9.23
C LEU A 101 -4.77 -8.91 9.27
N LYS A 102 -5.22 -7.65 9.31
CA LYS A 102 -6.64 -7.26 9.29
C LYS A 102 -7.12 -6.98 7.88
N LYS A 103 -6.32 -6.29 7.08
CA LYS A 103 -6.70 -5.94 5.71
C LYS A 103 -5.47 -5.60 4.87
N LEU A 104 -5.55 -5.94 3.59
CA LEU A 104 -4.77 -5.33 2.53
C LEU A 104 -5.65 -4.31 1.79
N LYS A 105 -5.14 -3.10 1.56
CA LYS A 105 -5.78 -2.14 0.65
C LYS A 105 -4.76 -1.57 -0.33
N SER A 106 -5.22 -1.24 -1.53
CA SER A 106 -4.44 -0.52 -2.53
C SER A 106 -5.20 0.74 -2.95
N HIS A 107 -4.52 1.89 -3.00
CA HIS A 107 -5.14 3.13 -3.47
C HIS A 107 -5.46 3.09 -4.98
N PRO A 108 -4.53 2.71 -5.88
CA PRO A 108 -4.85 2.54 -7.30
C PRO A 108 -5.59 1.23 -7.60
N GLY A 109 -5.62 0.28 -6.65
CA GLY A 109 -5.99 -1.10 -6.90
C GLY A 109 -4.79 -1.93 -7.34
N LEU A 110 -4.80 -3.21 -6.95
CA LEU A 110 -3.81 -4.16 -7.45
C LEU A 110 -4.10 -4.50 -8.91
N THR A 111 -3.05 -4.81 -9.66
CA THR A 111 -3.17 -5.23 -11.06
C THR A 111 -2.47 -6.57 -11.30
N LYS A 112 -2.93 -7.26 -12.35
CA LYS A 112 -2.36 -8.49 -12.89
C LYS A 112 -1.78 -8.22 -14.29
N LYS A 113 -1.46 -9.28 -15.03
CA LYS A 113 -0.91 -9.21 -16.39
C LYS A 113 -1.66 -8.19 -17.25
N PHE A 114 -0.90 -7.42 -18.05
CA PHE A 114 -1.39 -6.31 -18.88
C PHE A 114 -2.14 -5.21 -18.13
N HIS A 115 -1.81 -5.00 -16.85
CA HIS A 115 -2.43 -4.00 -15.98
C HIS A 115 -3.92 -4.18 -15.75
N ALA A 116 -4.46 -5.38 -16.02
CA ALA A 116 -5.85 -5.66 -15.70
C ALA A 116 -6.05 -5.51 -14.18
N PRO A 117 -7.14 -4.85 -13.74
CA PRO A 117 -7.40 -4.68 -12.31
C PRO A 117 -7.68 -6.03 -11.64
N PHE A 118 -7.34 -6.12 -10.35
CA PHE A 118 -7.83 -7.19 -9.49
C PHE A 118 -9.34 -7.08 -9.30
N LEU A 119 -10.01 -8.21 -9.41
CA LEU A 119 -11.41 -8.38 -9.02
C LEU A 119 -11.50 -8.84 -7.56
N ASP A 120 -12.69 -8.82 -6.96
CA ASP A 120 -12.87 -9.25 -5.56
C ASP A 120 -12.35 -10.67 -5.30
N LYS A 121 -12.65 -11.62 -6.21
CA LYS A 121 -12.12 -12.99 -6.15
C LYS A 121 -10.57 -13.07 -6.20
N ASP A 122 -9.94 -12.10 -6.84
CA ASP A 122 -8.48 -12.03 -6.93
C ASP A 122 -7.91 -11.57 -5.57
N TYR A 123 -8.58 -10.65 -4.87
CA TYR A 123 -8.26 -10.29 -3.49
C TYR A 123 -8.51 -11.44 -2.52
N ASP A 124 -9.63 -12.16 -2.65
CA ASP A 124 -9.93 -13.32 -1.79
C ASP A 124 -8.85 -14.42 -1.96
N SER A 125 -8.45 -14.68 -3.20
CA SER A 125 -7.36 -15.61 -3.51
C SER A 125 -6.03 -15.13 -2.91
N LEU A 126 -5.75 -13.83 -2.97
CA LEU A 126 -4.55 -13.25 -2.36
C LEU A 126 -4.57 -13.39 -0.84
N ASP A 127 -5.69 -13.14 -0.18
CA ASP A 127 -5.83 -13.29 1.28
C ASP A 127 -5.53 -14.73 1.72
N VAL A 128 -6.00 -15.74 0.96
CA VAL A 128 -5.64 -17.15 1.20
C VAL A 128 -4.15 -17.40 1.03
N ILE A 129 -3.53 -16.86 -0.02
CA ILE A 129 -2.08 -17.00 -0.26
C ILE A 129 -1.26 -16.41 0.89
N LEU A 130 -1.64 -15.23 1.40
CA LEU A 130 -0.95 -14.58 2.51
C LEU A 130 -1.06 -15.40 3.81
N MET A 131 -2.20 -16.05 4.03
CA MET A 131 -2.41 -16.94 5.17
C MET A 131 -1.58 -18.22 5.07
N LEU A 132 -1.53 -18.84 3.88
CA LEU A 132 -0.80 -20.09 3.65
C LEU A 132 0.72 -19.89 3.60
N ASN A 133 1.18 -18.72 3.16
CA ASN A 133 2.59 -18.39 2.93
C ASN A 133 3.35 -19.52 2.20
N PRO A 134 3.07 -19.74 0.89
CA PRO A 134 3.68 -20.83 0.14
C PRO A 134 5.21 -20.83 0.23
N SER A 135 5.79 -21.95 0.65
CA SER A 135 7.25 -22.08 0.83
C SER A 135 8.02 -21.85 -0.47
N ILE A 136 7.41 -22.13 -1.62
CA ILE A 136 8.00 -21.89 -2.95
C ILE A 136 8.37 -20.41 -3.17
N PHE A 137 7.74 -19.46 -2.48
CA PHE A 137 8.14 -18.06 -2.58
C PHE A 137 9.53 -17.77 -2.01
N GLN A 138 10.04 -18.62 -1.10
CA GLN A 138 11.38 -18.46 -0.53
C GLN A 138 12.48 -18.86 -1.51
N THR A 139 12.15 -19.63 -2.56
CA THR A 139 13.11 -20.07 -3.57
C THR A 139 13.26 -19.08 -4.72
N VAL A 140 12.34 -18.11 -4.84
CA VAL A 140 12.32 -17.12 -5.93
C VAL A 140 13.28 -15.98 -5.61
N LYS A 141 14.34 -15.81 -6.40
CA LYS A 141 15.28 -14.69 -6.22
C LYS A 141 14.83 -13.46 -6.98
N HIS A 142 14.36 -13.65 -8.22
CA HIS A 142 13.80 -12.59 -9.03
C HIS A 142 12.37 -12.93 -9.50
N PRO A 143 11.41 -11.99 -9.50
CA PRO A 143 10.03 -12.28 -9.90
C PRO A 143 9.87 -12.83 -11.32
N THR A 144 10.83 -12.55 -12.22
CA THR A 144 10.84 -13.11 -13.58
C THR A 144 11.03 -14.63 -13.59
N GLU A 145 11.54 -15.23 -12.52
CA GLU A 145 11.67 -16.68 -12.41
C GLU A 145 10.31 -17.39 -12.40
N MET A 146 9.24 -16.67 -12.02
CA MET A 146 7.88 -17.22 -11.92
C MET A 146 7.09 -17.18 -13.21
N VAL A 147 7.62 -16.54 -14.25
CA VAL A 147 6.94 -16.35 -15.53
C VAL A 147 7.80 -16.84 -16.69
N ASP A 148 7.15 -17.30 -17.73
CA ASP A 148 7.78 -17.60 -19.01
C ASP A 148 8.22 -16.29 -19.69
N GLY A 149 9.48 -16.22 -20.11
CA GLY A 149 10.08 -14.98 -20.63
C GLY A 149 9.52 -14.54 -21.99
N LEU A 150 8.94 -15.46 -22.78
CA LEU A 150 8.40 -15.17 -24.10
C LEU A 150 6.93 -14.76 -24.02
N THR A 151 6.14 -15.49 -23.26
CA THR A 151 4.68 -15.34 -23.19
C THR A 151 4.21 -14.52 -21.99
N GLY A 152 5.06 -14.37 -20.96
CA GLY A 152 4.69 -13.80 -19.68
C GLY A 152 3.66 -14.64 -18.91
N ALA A 153 3.48 -15.92 -19.26
CA ALA A 153 2.59 -16.83 -18.54
C ALA A 153 3.24 -17.29 -17.24
N THR A 154 2.48 -17.45 -16.16
CA THR A 154 2.99 -18.06 -14.92
C THR A 154 3.43 -19.51 -15.18
N LYS A 155 4.64 -19.88 -14.74
CA LYS A 155 5.12 -21.26 -14.90
C LYS A 155 4.32 -22.23 -14.03
N LYS A 156 4.21 -23.48 -14.49
CA LYS A 156 3.28 -24.50 -13.96
C LYS A 156 3.43 -24.71 -12.45
N GLU A 157 4.66 -24.73 -11.96
CA GLU A 157 5.01 -24.92 -10.55
C GLU A 157 4.51 -23.79 -9.63
N PHE A 158 4.29 -22.58 -10.16
CA PHE A 158 3.82 -21.44 -9.36
C PHE A 158 2.31 -21.23 -9.43
N ILE A 159 1.62 -21.78 -10.44
CA ILE A 159 0.18 -21.59 -10.67
C ILE A 159 -0.66 -21.83 -9.40
N PRO A 160 -0.45 -22.89 -8.60
CA PRO A 160 -1.26 -23.15 -7.40
C PRO A 160 -1.03 -22.15 -6.26
N HIS A 161 0.03 -21.35 -6.35
CA HIS A 161 0.52 -20.51 -5.25
C HIS A 161 0.34 -19.03 -5.50
N VAL A 162 -0.21 -18.64 -6.66
CA VAL A 162 -0.39 -17.25 -7.04
C VAL A 162 -1.82 -16.99 -7.46
N VAL A 163 -2.23 -15.72 -7.38
CA VAL A 163 -3.42 -15.26 -8.08
C VAL A 163 -3.15 -15.38 -9.57
N LYS A 164 -4.10 -15.96 -10.31
CA LYS A 164 -3.99 -16.17 -11.75
C LYS A 164 -3.57 -14.89 -12.46
N ASP A 165 -2.54 -15.00 -13.31
CA ASP A 165 -1.93 -13.90 -14.08
C ASP A 165 -1.26 -12.80 -13.22
N ALA A 166 -1.08 -13.01 -11.91
CA ALA A 166 -0.56 -12.00 -10.99
C ALA A 166 0.61 -12.49 -10.13
N ALA A 167 1.46 -13.37 -10.68
CA ALA A 167 2.60 -13.95 -9.97
C ALA A 167 3.49 -12.91 -9.27
N TYR A 168 3.82 -11.81 -9.97
CA TYR A 168 4.59 -10.70 -9.41
C TYR A 168 3.92 -10.09 -8.17
N THR A 169 2.64 -9.73 -8.30
CA THR A 169 1.85 -9.11 -7.23
C THR A 169 1.74 -10.06 -6.04
N SER A 170 1.38 -11.33 -6.26
CA SER A 170 1.29 -12.35 -5.20
C SER A 170 2.59 -12.51 -4.43
N LEU A 171 3.72 -12.63 -5.15
CA LEU A 171 5.04 -12.74 -4.53
C LEU A 171 5.37 -11.49 -3.70
N ARG A 172 5.30 -10.30 -4.29
CA ARG A 172 5.70 -9.06 -3.63
C ARG A 172 4.86 -8.79 -2.39
N VAL A 173 3.55 -8.94 -2.47
CA VAL A 173 2.68 -8.77 -1.30
C VAL A 173 3.04 -9.78 -0.21
N ASN A 174 3.24 -11.05 -0.54
CA ASN A 174 3.60 -12.06 0.45
C ASN A 174 4.95 -11.78 1.11
N LEU A 175 5.99 -11.46 0.34
CA LEU A 175 7.32 -11.16 0.89
C LEU A 175 7.27 -10.01 1.90
N TYR A 176 6.62 -8.90 1.55
CA TYR A 176 6.46 -7.77 2.46
C TYR A 176 5.58 -8.10 3.67
N HIS A 177 4.54 -8.90 3.48
CA HIS A 177 3.70 -9.37 4.57
C HIS A 177 4.49 -10.18 5.60
N GLN A 178 5.23 -11.21 5.16
CA GLN A 178 6.03 -12.06 6.04
C GLN A 178 7.17 -11.29 6.72
N GLN A 179 7.83 -10.40 5.97
CA GLN A 179 8.89 -9.55 6.51
C GLN A 179 8.35 -8.61 7.59
N THR A 180 7.18 -8.01 7.37
CA THR A 180 6.52 -7.15 8.36
C THR A 180 6.08 -7.95 9.59
N LEU A 181 5.50 -9.15 9.42
CA LEU A 181 5.12 -10.01 10.53
C LEU A 181 6.33 -10.39 11.38
N LYS A 182 7.43 -10.79 10.76
CA LYS A 182 8.67 -11.16 11.46
C LYS A 182 9.20 -9.98 12.28
N PHE A 183 9.27 -8.79 11.67
CA PHE A 183 9.70 -7.58 12.35
C PHE A 183 8.79 -7.19 13.51
N LEU A 184 7.47 -7.17 13.31
CA LEU A 184 6.53 -6.77 14.36
C LEU A 184 6.51 -7.76 15.54
N LYS A 185 6.70 -9.05 15.26
CA LYS A 185 6.83 -10.07 16.32
C LYS A 185 8.11 -9.91 17.13
N SER A 186 9.20 -9.42 16.55
CA SER A 186 10.46 -9.15 17.28
C SER A 186 10.45 -7.87 18.12
N LEU A 187 9.41 -7.03 18.01
CA LEU A 187 9.23 -5.86 18.87
C LEU A 187 8.51 -6.16 20.19
N LYS A 188 7.98 -7.38 20.33
CA LYS A 188 7.36 -7.89 21.55
C LYS A 188 8.40 -8.61 22.39
#